data_AF-A0A1X2H4C8-F1
#
_entry.id   AF-A0A1X2H4C8-F1
#
_cell.length_a   1.000
_cell.length_b   1.000
_cell.length_c   1.000
_cell.angle_alpha   90.00
_cell.angle_beta   90.00
_cell.angle_gamma   90.00
#
_symmetry.space_group_name_H-M   'P 1'
#
loop_
_entity.id
_entity.type
_entity.pdbx_description
1 polymer ?
#
loop_
_entity_poly.entity_id
_entity_poly.type
_entity_poly.pdbx_seq_one_letter_code
_entity_poly.pdbx_strand_id
1 'polypeptide(L)'
;MADIVTGPPSRDHWKPDHEAKQCGMPDCGVTFNLFERRHHCRKCGGIFCSSHCSNYFRLNQSSDFHTRGYLSRGCDNCASLYRTWQDNSKLDKENHHLHQPLHTQRQQQQQQQQQQQQQQQQQLQEGEEPLRPSTFARRRTHIMTPQPQAMEGVTELSRDDIVQQSEPSRGITIKHAVDDREHAFNPVPSVPADWQWSTF
;
A
#
# COMPACT_ATOMS: atom_id res chain seq x y z
N MET A 1 9.09 2.89 -13.83
CA MET A 1 9.55 4.29 -14.00
C MET A 1 9.24 5.03 -12.71
N ALA A 2 10.19 5.80 -12.18
CA ALA A 2 10.03 6.46 -10.89
C ALA A 2 8.83 7.43 -10.93
N ASP A 3 8.01 7.38 -9.88
CA ASP A 3 6.86 8.24 -9.60
C ASP A 3 7.32 9.68 -9.29
N ILE A 4 7.94 10.33 -10.29
CA ILE A 4 8.57 11.64 -10.18
C ILE A 4 7.51 12.69 -10.52
N VAL A 5 7.34 13.63 -9.59
CA VAL A 5 6.57 14.85 -9.83
C VAL A 5 7.47 15.82 -10.59
N THR A 6 7.10 16.12 -11.83
CA THR A 6 7.91 16.95 -12.73
C THR A 6 7.42 18.40 -12.81
N GLY A 7 6.21 18.68 -12.33
CA GLY A 7 5.64 20.02 -12.38
C GLY A 7 4.26 20.13 -11.74
N PRO A 8 3.68 21.34 -11.78
CA PRO A 8 2.32 21.59 -11.28
C PRO A 8 1.27 20.86 -12.14
N PRO A 9 0.04 20.70 -11.63
CA PRO A 9 -1.01 19.97 -12.34
C PRO A 9 -1.38 20.62 -13.67
N SER A 10 -1.59 19.78 -14.69
CA SER A 10 -2.04 20.22 -16.01
C SER A 10 -3.40 20.92 -15.95
N ARG A 11 -3.64 21.77 -16.95
CA ARG A 11 -4.89 22.49 -17.17
C ARG A 11 -5.66 21.99 -18.39
N ASP A 12 -5.16 20.96 -19.08
CA ASP A 12 -5.72 20.48 -20.36
C ASP A 12 -7.15 19.94 -20.22
N HIS A 13 -7.49 19.43 -19.03
CA HIS A 13 -8.79 18.87 -18.70
C HIS A 13 -9.78 19.91 -18.12
N TRP A 14 -9.38 21.18 -18.04
CA TRP A 14 -10.23 22.20 -17.43
C TRP A 14 -11.42 22.54 -18.32
N LYS A 15 -12.60 22.57 -17.70
CA LYS A 15 -13.80 23.04 -18.37
C LYS A 15 -13.63 24.51 -18.77
N PRO A 16 -13.97 24.91 -20.01
CA PRO A 16 -13.95 26.31 -20.41
C PRO A 16 -14.95 27.16 -19.62
N ASP A 17 -14.55 28.38 -19.25
CA ASP A 17 -15.37 29.30 -18.45
C ASP A 17 -16.76 29.57 -19.03
N HIS A 18 -16.84 29.71 -20.35
CA HIS A 18 -18.08 30.07 -21.04
C HIS A 18 -19.16 28.98 -20.95
N GLU A 19 -18.75 27.71 -20.76
CA GLU A 19 -19.63 26.55 -20.61
C GLU A 19 -20.17 26.37 -19.18
N ALA A 20 -19.64 27.11 -18.21
CA ALA A 20 -20.10 27.10 -16.83
C ALA A 20 -20.87 28.38 -16.52
N LYS A 21 -22.20 28.30 -16.56
CA LYS A 21 -23.09 29.39 -16.12
C LYS A 21 -23.34 29.37 -14.61
N GLN A 22 -23.26 28.21 -13.98
CA GLN A 22 -23.54 27.99 -12.56
C GLN A 22 -22.48 27.09 -11.94
N CYS A 23 -22.39 27.12 -10.61
CA CYS A 23 -21.54 26.23 -9.83
C CYS A 23 -21.77 24.77 -10.23
N GLY A 24 -20.69 24.01 -10.43
CA GLY A 24 -20.75 22.60 -10.80
C GLY A 24 -21.20 21.65 -9.68
N MET A 25 -21.59 22.17 -8.51
CA MET A 25 -22.11 21.38 -7.42
C MET A 25 -23.65 21.27 -7.53
N PRO A 26 -24.23 20.05 -7.71
CA PRO A 26 -25.65 19.82 -7.97
C PRO A 26 -26.68 20.59 -7.13
N ASP A 27 -26.41 20.78 -5.84
CA ASP A 27 -27.33 21.39 -4.86
C ASP A 27 -27.01 22.87 -4.57
N CYS A 28 -26.03 23.46 -5.25
CA CYS A 28 -25.62 24.84 -4.99
C CYS A 28 -26.46 25.89 -5.73
N GLY A 29 -26.72 25.68 -7.03
CA GLY A 29 -27.52 26.61 -7.86
C GLY A 29 -26.95 28.03 -8.07
N VAL A 30 -25.78 28.33 -7.51
CA VAL A 30 -25.18 29.67 -7.61
C VAL A 30 -24.78 29.98 -9.05
N THR A 31 -25.30 31.08 -9.58
CA THR A 31 -25.00 31.56 -10.94
C THR A 31 -23.81 32.52 -10.94
N PHE A 32 -22.85 32.27 -11.82
CA PHE A 32 -21.65 33.10 -11.93
C PHE A 32 -21.97 34.47 -12.53
N ASN A 33 -21.40 35.52 -11.93
CA ASN A 33 -21.59 36.91 -12.34
C ASN A 33 -20.33 37.73 -11.99
N LEU A 34 -20.42 39.06 -11.95
CA LEU A 34 -19.27 39.92 -11.64
C LEU A 34 -18.76 39.78 -10.20
N PHE A 35 -19.65 39.42 -9.27
CA PHE A 35 -19.33 39.21 -7.85
C PHE A 35 -19.01 37.74 -7.57
N GLU A 36 -19.79 36.82 -8.13
CA GLU A 36 -19.53 35.39 -8.00
C GLU A 36 -18.60 34.89 -9.11
N ARG A 37 -17.32 34.74 -8.75
CA ARG A 37 -16.26 34.34 -9.68
C ARG A 37 -16.21 32.82 -9.85
N ARG A 38 -15.70 32.39 -11.01
CA ARG A 38 -15.46 30.99 -11.34
C ARG A 38 -14.15 30.50 -10.70
N HIS A 39 -14.17 29.28 -10.16
CA HIS A 39 -12.99 28.62 -9.62
C HIS A 39 -12.88 27.19 -10.14
N HIS A 40 -11.79 26.86 -10.83
CA HIS A 40 -11.56 25.50 -11.31
C HIS A 40 -11.05 24.56 -10.22
N CYS A 41 -11.56 23.34 -10.16
CA CYS A 41 -10.90 22.28 -9.41
C CYS A 41 -9.68 21.80 -10.21
N ARG A 42 -8.49 21.79 -9.60
CA ARG A 42 -7.24 21.40 -10.31
C ARG A 42 -7.15 19.89 -10.60
N LYS A 43 -8.03 19.07 -9.99
CA LYS A 43 -8.13 17.61 -10.15
C LYS A 43 -9.08 17.19 -11.27
N CYS A 44 -10.31 17.71 -11.23
CA CYS A 44 -11.37 17.29 -12.17
C CYS A 44 -11.66 18.33 -13.26
N GLY A 45 -11.08 19.52 -13.17
CA GLY A 45 -11.25 20.58 -14.17
C GLY A 45 -12.61 21.28 -14.15
N GLY A 46 -13.56 20.81 -13.33
CA GLY A 46 -14.87 21.43 -13.16
C GLY A 46 -14.78 22.84 -12.56
N ILE A 47 -15.82 23.65 -12.76
CA ILE A 47 -15.90 25.04 -12.30
C ILE A 47 -16.93 25.16 -11.18
N PHE A 48 -16.55 25.83 -10.10
CA PHE A 48 -17.31 25.94 -8.86
C PHE A 48 -17.26 27.37 -8.31
N CYS A 49 -18.19 27.71 -7.42
CA CYS A 49 -18.13 28.95 -6.63
C CYS A 49 -17.03 28.87 -5.56
N SER A 50 -16.78 29.98 -4.87
CA SER A 50 -15.71 30.05 -3.86
C SER A 50 -15.89 29.02 -2.74
N SER A 51 -17.11 28.84 -2.23
CA SER A 51 -17.40 27.90 -1.13
C SER A 51 -17.09 26.46 -1.51
N HIS A 52 -17.56 26.03 -2.69
CA HIS A 52 -17.41 24.65 -3.17
C HIS A 52 -16.05 24.37 -3.84
N CYS A 53 -15.11 25.32 -3.81
CA CYS A 53 -13.76 25.19 -4.34
C CYS A 53 -12.72 25.76 -3.38
N SER A 54 -12.95 25.60 -2.08
CA SER A 54 -12.12 26.18 -1.02
C SER A 54 -11.06 25.22 -0.47
N ASN A 55 -11.13 23.93 -0.82
CA ASN A 55 -10.20 22.91 -0.34
C ASN A 55 -8.87 22.92 -1.09
N TYR A 56 -7.84 22.31 -0.47
CA TYR A 56 -6.53 22.12 -1.06
C TYR A 56 -6.00 20.69 -0.82
N PHE A 57 -5.40 20.09 -1.84
CA PHE A 57 -4.79 18.77 -1.76
C PHE A 57 -3.65 18.60 -2.77
N ARG A 58 -2.81 17.57 -2.60
CA ARG A 58 -1.59 17.40 -3.41
C ARG A 58 -1.85 16.64 -4.71
N LEU A 59 -1.40 17.23 -5.82
CA LEU A 59 -1.55 16.69 -7.17
C LEU A 59 -0.20 16.65 -7.91
N ASN A 60 0.00 15.66 -8.77
CA ASN A 60 1.12 15.63 -9.71
C ASN A 60 0.79 16.40 -11.01
N GLN A 61 1.73 16.41 -11.97
CA GLN A 61 1.60 17.06 -13.28
C GLN A 61 0.40 16.54 -14.11
N SER A 62 0.00 15.29 -13.92
CA SER A 62 -1.16 14.67 -14.59
C SER A 62 -2.47 14.97 -13.88
N SER A 63 -2.45 15.81 -12.83
CA SER A 63 -3.58 16.08 -11.95
C SER A 63 -4.05 14.85 -11.16
N ASP A 64 -3.20 13.86 -10.93
CA ASP A 64 -3.52 12.73 -10.05
C ASP A 64 -3.12 13.00 -8.60
N PHE A 65 -3.82 12.37 -7.65
CA PHE A 65 -3.46 12.46 -6.24
C PHE A 65 -2.08 11.87 -6.02
N HIS A 66 -1.22 12.62 -5.33
CA HIS A 66 0.16 12.22 -5.20
C HIS A 66 0.79 12.74 -3.91
N THR A 67 1.53 11.89 -3.21
CA THR A 67 2.05 12.18 -1.85
C THR A 67 3.03 13.35 -1.85
N ARG A 68 3.84 13.48 -2.90
CA ARG A 68 4.80 14.57 -3.12
C ARG A 68 4.31 15.61 -4.12
N GLY A 69 3.02 15.60 -4.44
CA GLY A 69 2.43 16.54 -5.39
C GLY A 69 2.38 17.98 -4.88
N TYR A 70 2.06 18.90 -5.78
CA TYR A 70 1.86 20.32 -5.49
C TYR A 70 0.50 20.55 -4.81
N LEU A 71 0.51 21.33 -3.73
CA LEU A 71 -0.71 21.72 -3.04
C LEU A 71 -1.57 22.58 -3.98
N SER A 72 -2.76 22.10 -4.29
CA SER A 72 -3.60 22.63 -5.36
C SER A 72 -5.04 22.75 -4.90
N ARG A 73 -5.71 23.83 -5.32
CA ARG A 73 -7.12 24.08 -5.00
C ARG A 73 -8.04 23.02 -5.64
N GLY A 74 -9.08 22.61 -4.94
CA GLY A 74 -10.06 21.68 -5.46
C GLY A 74 -11.46 21.79 -4.86
N CYS A 75 -12.40 21.11 -5.50
CA CYS A 75 -13.78 21.07 -5.03
C CYS A 75 -13.99 20.08 -3.88
N ASP A 76 -15.14 20.18 -3.22
CA ASP A 76 -15.49 19.34 -2.07
C ASP A 76 -15.48 17.85 -2.40
N ASN A 77 -16.03 17.47 -3.57
CA ASN A 77 -16.02 16.08 -4.01
C ASN A 77 -14.60 15.53 -4.15
N CYS A 78 -13.70 16.27 -4.81
CA CYS A 78 -12.31 15.85 -4.93
C CYS A 78 -11.57 15.86 -3.59
N ALA A 79 -11.93 16.75 -2.66
CA ALA A 79 -11.38 16.73 -1.31
C ALA A 79 -11.80 15.46 -0.54
N SER A 80 -13.05 15.02 -0.68
CA SER A 80 -13.52 13.74 -0.13
C SER A 80 -12.75 12.56 -0.70
N LEU A 81 -12.59 12.49 -2.01
CA LEU A 81 -11.81 11.43 -2.66
C LEU A 81 -10.34 11.44 -2.23
N TYR A 82 -9.75 12.62 -2.03
CA TYR A 82 -8.38 12.75 -1.56
C TYR A 82 -8.20 12.19 -0.15
N ARG A 83 -9.15 12.41 0.77
CA ARG A 83 -9.11 11.83 2.12
C ARG A 83 -9.06 10.31 2.07
N THR A 84 -9.96 9.69 1.31
CA THR A 84 -9.97 8.23 1.11
C THR A 84 -8.67 7.73 0.48
N TRP A 85 -8.17 8.43 -0.54
CA TRP A 85 -6.89 8.09 -1.17
C TRP A 85 -5.71 8.17 -0.17
N GLN A 86 -5.69 9.17 0.71
CA GLN A 86 -4.66 9.30 1.73
C GLN A 86 -4.69 8.14 2.73
N ASP A 87 -5.87 7.70 3.15
CA ASP A 87 -5.98 6.60 4.12
C ASP A 87 -5.57 5.27 3.50
N ASN A 88 -5.99 4.99 2.26
CA ASN A 88 -5.53 3.81 1.53
C ASN A 88 -4.01 3.81 1.35
N SER A 89 -3.42 4.97 1.04
CA SER A 89 -1.96 5.12 0.90
C SER A 89 -1.20 4.87 2.22
N LYS A 90 -1.85 5.05 3.38
CA LYS A 90 -1.26 4.69 4.68
C LYS A 90 -1.34 3.18 4.91
N LEU A 91 -2.50 2.58 4.62
CA LEU A 91 -2.70 1.13 4.73
C LEU A 91 -1.70 0.35 3.86
N ASP A 92 -1.46 0.80 2.63
CA ASP A 92 -0.49 0.16 1.74
C ASP A 92 0.94 0.19 2.32
N LYS A 93 1.33 1.31 2.94
CA LYS A 93 2.63 1.45 3.60
C LYS A 93 2.75 0.57 4.83
N GLU A 94 1.68 0.48 5.62
CA GLU A 94 1.62 -0.36 6.82
C GLU A 94 1.68 -1.84 6.44
N ASN A 95 0.86 -2.30 5.49
CA ASN A 95 0.89 -3.66 4.98
C ASN A 95 2.25 -4.02 4.38
N HIS A 96 2.86 -3.13 3.60
CA HIS A 96 4.22 -3.37 3.08
C HIS A 96 5.23 -3.56 4.21
N HIS A 97 5.18 -2.73 5.26
CA HIS A 97 6.05 -2.86 6.43
C HIS A 97 5.78 -4.17 7.20
N LEU A 98 4.53 -4.61 7.34
CA LEU A 98 4.20 -5.88 8.02
C LEU A 98 4.69 -7.11 7.25
N HIS A 99 4.59 -7.12 5.92
CA HIS A 99 5.02 -8.25 5.09
C HIS A 99 6.54 -8.30 4.85
N GLN A 100 7.26 -7.18 5.01
CA GLN A 100 8.71 -7.10 4.82
C GLN A 100 9.54 -8.01 5.76
N PRO A 101 9.32 -8.05 7.09
CA PRO A 101 10.05 -8.95 7.98
C PRO A 101 9.73 -10.43 7.71
N LEU A 102 8.50 -10.79 7.35
CA LEU A 102 8.14 -12.17 7.04
C LEU A 102 8.86 -12.68 5.77
N HIS A 103 8.95 -11.85 4.73
CA HIS A 103 9.69 -12.21 3.51
C HIS A 103 11.18 -12.37 3.79
N THR A 104 11.76 -11.45 4.58
CA THR A 104 13.17 -11.48 4.97
C THR A 104 13.50 -12.72 5.81
N GLN A 105 12.66 -13.05 6.80
CA GLN A 105 12.84 -14.23 7.65
C GLN A 105 12.79 -15.53 6.83
N ARG A 106 11.86 -15.63 5.87
CA ARG A 106 11.73 -16.80 4.99
C ARG A 106 12.96 -16.99 4.10
N GLN A 107 13.52 -15.90 3.58
CA GLN A 107 14.78 -15.94 2.81
C GLN A 107 15.97 -16.37 3.67
N GLN A 108 16.09 -15.87 4.90
CA GLN A 108 17.15 -16.27 5.82
C GLN A 108 17.06 -17.76 6.18
N GLN A 109 15.86 -18.29 6.42
CA GLN A 109 15.66 -19.72 6.67
C GLN A 109 16.05 -20.58 5.46
N GLN A 110 15.71 -20.16 4.24
CA GLN A 110 16.11 -20.88 3.02
C GLN A 110 17.64 -20.88 2.83
N GLN A 111 18.32 -19.75 3.10
CA GLN A 111 19.78 -19.68 3.03
C GLN A 111 20.44 -20.59 4.08
N GLN A 112 19.93 -20.62 5.31
CA GLN A 112 20.43 -21.53 6.35
C GLN A 112 20.27 -23.00 5.96
N GLN A 113 19.13 -23.38 5.39
CA GLN A 113 18.92 -24.76 4.90
C GLN A 113 19.89 -25.13 3.77
N GLN A 114 20.14 -24.22 2.83
CA GLN A 114 21.12 -24.46 1.76
C GLN A 114 22.54 -24.64 2.29
N GLN A 115 22.95 -23.82 3.28
CA GLN A 115 24.26 -23.96 3.92
C GLN A 115 24.40 -25.30 4.65
N GLN A 116 23.35 -25.76 5.36
CA GLN A 116 23.36 -27.06 6.03
C GLN A 116 23.49 -28.22 5.02
N GLN A 117 22.80 -28.16 3.88
CA GLN A 117 22.92 -29.18 2.83
C GLN A 117 24.33 -29.23 2.23
N GLN A 118 24.97 -28.07 2.01
CA GLN A 118 26.34 -28.02 1.50
C GLN A 118 27.35 -28.62 2.49
N GLN A 119 27.23 -28.31 3.79
CA GLN A 119 28.09 -28.90 4.82
C GLN A 119 27.92 -30.42 4.89
N GLN A 120 26.69 -30.93 4.76
CA GLN A 120 26.43 -32.37 4.76
C GLN A 120 27.06 -33.07 3.54
N GLN A 121 27.02 -32.44 2.35
CA GLN A 121 27.71 -32.98 1.17
C GLN A 121 29.22 -33.00 1.31
N GLN A 122 29.82 -31.96 1.93
CA GLN A 122 31.28 -31.93 2.18
C GLN A 122 31.70 -33.06 3.12
N GLN A 123 30.96 -33.29 4.20
CA GLN A 123 31.25 -34.40 5.13
C GLN A 123 31.14 -35.78 4.47
N LEU A 124 30.20 -35.97 3.54
CA LEU A 124 30.09 -37.21 2.77
C LEU A 124 31.29 -37.42 1.83
N GLN A 125 31.82 -36.35 1.23
CA GLN A 125 33.00 -36.42 0.36
C GLN A 125 34.30 -36.64 1.15
N GLU A 126 34.41 -36.08 2.36
CA GLU A 126 35.56 -36.31 3.24
C GLU A 126 35.58 -37.72 3.86
N GLY A 127 34.43 -38.40 3.90
CA GLY A 127 34.31 -39.81 4.33
C GLY A 127 34.72 -40.84 3.29
N GLU A 128 34.95 -40.44 2.03
CA GLU A 128 35.46 -41.29 0.96
C GLU A 128 37.00 -41.21 0.89
N GLU A 129 37.71 -41.72 1.90
CA GLU A 129 39.15 -42.01 1.73
C GLU A 129 39.26 -43.08 0.62
N PRO A 130 40.13 -42.92 -0.40
CA PRO A 130 40.26 -43.94 -1.43
C PRO A 130 40.75 -45.22 -0.76
N LEU A 131 39.93 -46.27 -0.82
CA LEU A 131 40.31 -47.61 -0.39
C LEU A 131 41.66 -47.95 -1.01
N ARG A 132 42.70 -47.89 -0.19
CA ARG A 132 44.04 -48.35 -0.53
C ARG A 132 43.92 -49.80 -1.00
N PRO A 133 44.62 -50.23 -2.06
CA PRO A 133 44.52 -51.61 -2.51
C PRO A 133 45.03 -52.52 -1.40
N SER A 134 44.10 -53.18 -0.71
CA SER A 134 44.40 -54.17 0.32
C SER A 134 44.82 -55.46 -0.36
N THR A 135 46.12 -55.73 -0.39
CA THR A 135 46.64 -57.07 -0.65
C THR A 135 46.43 -57.92 0.59
N PHE A 136 45.22 -58.42 0.83
CA PHE A 136 45.05 -59.58 1.69
C PHE A 136 43.92 -60.51 1.23
N ALA A 137 44.24 -61.78 1.36
CA ALA A 137 43.62 -62.92 0.71
C ALA A 137 42.09 -63.00 0.83
N ARG A 138 41.49 -63.37 -0.31
CA ARG A 138 40.10 -63.77 -0.49
C ARG A 138 39.72 -64.90 0.46
N ARG A 139 39.02 -64.59 1.57
CA ARG A 139 38.15 -65.56 2.23
C ARG A 139 36.72 -65.31 1.78
N ARG A 140 36.22 -66.29 1.04
CA ARG A 140 34.86 -66.33 0.51
C ARG A 140 33.92 -66.68 1.66
N THR A 141 33.30 -65.68 2.28
CA THR A 141 32.13 -65.90 3.13
C THR A 141 30.88 -65.82 2.26
N HIS A 142 30.04 -66.83 2.40
CA HIS A 142 28.85 -67.04 1.60
C HIS A 142 27.75 -66.08 2.04
N ILE A 143 27.04 -65.53 1.07
CA ILE A 143 25.87 -64.67 1.21
C ILE A 143 24.72 -65.48 1.84
N MET A 144 24.06 -64.91 2.86
CA MET A 144 22.67 -65.22 3.21
C MET A 144 21.93 -63.90 3.36
N THR A 145 21.27 -63.48 2.28
CA THR A 145 20.24 -62.46 2.24
C THR A 145 18.92 -63.04 2.76
N PRO A 146 18.30 -62.46 3.80
CA PRO A 146 16.86 -62.50 3.94
C PRO A 146 16.22 -61.33 3.19
N GLN A 147 15.27 -61.73 2.35
CA GLN A 147 14.36 -60.98 1.50
C GLN A 147 13.58 -59.89 2.26
N PRO A 148 13.33 -58.70 1.67
CA PRO A 148 12.41 -57.73 2.25
C PRO A 148 10.96 -58.21 2.02
N GLN A 149 10.21 -58.42 3.10
CA GLN A 149 8.76 -58.56 3.00
C GLN A 149 8.17 -57.16 2.92
N ALA A 150 7.67 -56.83 1.73
CA ALA A 150 6.72 -55.76 1.53
C ALA A 150 5.46 -56.06 2.34
N MET A 151 5.09 -55.12 3.22
CA MET A 151 3.72 -55.05 3.72
C MET A 151 3.03 -53.90 2.99
N GLU A 152 2.18 -54.31 2.06
CA GLU A 152 1.12 -53.53 1.47
C GLU A 152 0.02 -53.31 2.53
N GLY A 153 -0.70 -52.20 2.40
CA GLY A 153 -1.92 -51.92 3.16
C GLY A 153 -1.79 -50.63 3.98
N VAL A 154 -2.71 -49.69 3.95
CA VAL A 154 -4.06 -49.67 3.40
C VAL A 154 -4.43 -48.20 3.18
N THR A 155 -5.24 -47.97 2.16
CA THR A 155 -5.94 -46.73 1.89
C THR A 155 -6.93 -46.45 3.02
N GLU A 156 -6.75 -45.35 3.75
CA GLU A 156 -7.83 -44.75 4.55
C GLU A 156 -8.08 -43.36 3.99
N LEU A 157 -8.87 -43.35 2.92
CA LEU A 157 -9.70 -42.20 2.56
C LEU A 157 -10.79 -42.11 3.62
N SER A 158 -10.69 -41.14 4.53
CA SER A 158 -11.86 -40.67 5.26
C SER A 158 -12.14 -39.23 4.84
N ARG A 159 -12.97 -39.14 3.80
CA ARG A 159 -14.00 -38.11 3.69
C ARG A 159 -15.07 -38.50 4.70
N ASP A 160 -15.49 -37.58 5.54
CA ASP A 160 -16.89 -37.14 5.60
C ASP A 160 -17.08 -36.10 6.71
N ASP A 161 -18.21 -35.40 6.58
CA ASP A 161 -18.89 -34.56 7.56
C ASP A 161 -18.43 -33.08 7.64
N ILE A 162 -19.12 -32.14 7.00
CA ILE A 162 -20.53 -31.70 7.04
C ILE A 162 -20.55 -30.28 7.61
N VAL A 163 -21.28 -29.45 6.88
CA VAL A 163 -21.64 -28.05 7.13
C VAL A 163 -22.08 -27.82 8.56
N GLN A 164 -21.55 -26.77 9.20
CA GLN A 164 -22.26 -26.13 10.31
C GLN A 164 -22.06 -24.60 10.34
N GLN A 165 -23.12 -23.95 9.85
CA GLN A 165 -23.80 -22.81 10.48
C GLN A 165 -23.04 -21.49 10.58
N SER A 166 -23.45 -20.59 9.67
CA SER A 166 -23.60 -19.16 9.88
C SER A 166 -24.27 -18.83 11.22
N GLU A 167 -23.74 -17.83 11.93
CA GLU A 167 -24.48 -16.94 12.83
C GLU A 167 -23.55 -15.76 13.25
N PRO A 168 -24.07 -14.64 13.76
CA PRO A 168 -24.02 -13.38 13.02
C PRO A 168 -22.98 -12.39 13.55
N SER A 169 -22.64 -11.46 12.66
CA SER A 169 -21.84 -10.26 12.87
C SER A 169 -22.16 -9.54 14.18
N ARG A 170 -21.19 -9.53 15.11
CA ARG A 170 -21.19 -8.63 16.26
C ARG A 170 -20.96 -7.21 15.76
N GLY A 171 -21.96 -6.35 15.93
CA GLY A 171 -21.90 -4.93 15.63
C GLY A 171 -20.79 -4.23 16.41
N ILE A 172 -20.05 -3.37 15.72
CA ILE A 172 -19.05 -2.49 16.32
C ILE A 172 -19.77 -1.24 16.82
N THR A 173 -19.85 -1.07 18.14
CA THR A 173 -20.34 0.16 18.77
C THR A 173 -19.23 1.21 18.74
N ILE A 174 -19.37 2.24 17.89
CA ILE A 174 -18.51 3.43 17.91
C ILE A 174 -18.95 4.31 19.08
N LYS A 175 -18.15 4.34 20.15
CA LYS A 175 -18.31 5.29 21.24
C LYS A 175 -17.74 6.63 20.77
N HIS A 176 -18.58 7.65 20.69
CA HIS A 176 -18.15 9.03 20.49
C HIS A 176 -17.37 9.47 21.74
N ALA A 177 -16.04 9.50 21.65
CA ALA A 177 -15.21 10.23 22.59
C ALA A 177 -15.15 11.69 22.11
N VAL A 178 -15.87 12.56 22.80
CA VAL A 178 -15.64 14.01 22.72
C VAL A 178 -14.33 14.30 23.44
N ASP A 179 -13.30 14.66 22.68
CA ASP A 179 -12.03 15.17 23.21
C ASP A 179 -12.17 16.70 23.35
N ASP A 180 -12.55 17.16 24.54
CA ASP A 180 -12.55 18.58 24.93
C ASP A 180 -11.11 19.05 25.14
N ARG A 181 -10.36 19.16 24.03
CA ARG A 181 -9.09 19.88 24.00
C ARG A 181 -9.25 21.13 23.15
N GLU A 182 -9.56 22.23 23.84
CA GLU A 182 -9.37 23.60 23.33
C GLU A 182 -7.90 23.77 22.89
N HIS A 183 -7.66 23.53 21.61
CA HIS A 183 -6.41 23.92 20.98
C HIS A 183 -6.56 25.39 20.62
N ALA A 184 -5.98 26.27 21.46
CA ALA A 184 -5.82 27.68 21.17
C ALA A 184 -5.15 27.84 19.79
N PHE A 185 -5.94 28.22 18.79
CA PHE A 185 -5.47 28.48 17.45
C PHE A 185 -4.76 29.84 17.48
N ASN A 186 -3.42 29.82 17.45
CA ASN A 186 -2.61 31.03 17.32
C ASN A 186 -2.25 31.22 15.85
N PRO A 187 -3.01 32.00 15.06
CA PRO A 187 -2.68 32.25 13.67
C PRO A 187 -1.41 33.09 13.58
N VAL A 188 -0.38 32.55 12.92
CA VAL A 188 0.81 33.31 12.54
C VAL A 188 0.41 34.30 11.45
N PRO A 189 0.65 35.62 11.60
CA PRO A 189 0.29 36.58 10.57
C PRO A 189 1.09 36.31 9.30
N SER A 190 0.39 36.23 8.18
CA SER A 190 0.95 35.95 6.84
C SER A 190 1.71 37.12 6.22
N VAL A 191 1.96 38.19 6.98
CA VAL A 191 2.73 39.36 6.55
C VAL A 191 3.72 39.73 7.66
N PRO A 192 5.02 39.87 7.33
CA PRO A 192 6.03 40.40 8.26
C PRO A 192 5.63 41.76 8.83
N ALA A 193 6.01 42.03 10.09
CA ALA A 193 5.64 43.24 10.81
C ALA A 193 6.22 44.55 10.23
N ASP A 194 7.18 44.44 9.30
CA ASP A 194 7.92 45.54 8.69
C ASP A 194 7.48 45.86 7.24
N TRP A 195 6.41 45.24 6.74
CA TRP A 195 5.94 45.50 5.38
C TRP A 195 5.18 46.84 5.29
N GLN A 196 5.85 47.88 4.77
CA GLN A 196 5.24 49.17 4.44
C GLN A 196 4.73 49.18 2.98
N TRP A 197 3.43 49.37 2.78
CA TRP A 197 2.82 49.59 1.46
C TRP A 197 2.99 51.05 1.02
N SER A 198 4.23 51.52 0.85
CA SER A 198 4.45 52.89 0.37
C SER A 198 4.31 52.99 -1.15
N THR A 199 3.18 53.58 -1.55
CA THR A 199 2.96 54.48 -2.70
C THR A 199 3.21 53.95 -4.11
N PHE A 200 2.13 53.48 -4.75
CA PHE A 200 1.82 53.78 -6.16
C PHE A 200 0.31 53.94 -6.31
#